data_AF-A0A8J3FZG7-F1
#
_entry.id   AF-A0A8J3FZG7-F1
#
_cell.length_a   1.000
_cell.length_b   1.000
_cell.length_c   1.000
_cell.angle_alpha   90.00
_cell.angle_beta   90.00
_cell.angle_gamma   90.00
#
_symmetry.space_group_name_H-M   'P 1'
#
loop_
_entity.id
_entity.type
_entity.pdbx_description
1 polymer ?
#
loop_
_entity_poly.entity_id
_entity_poly.type
_entity_poly.pdbx_seq_one_letter_code
_entity_poly.pdbx_strand_id
1 'polypeptide(L)'
;MAPATARGYGRRARGWLPTIGGMILRCARLGALVLLATLVAGCTDDAKPAQSLPDGGELLRQSAAAMRSVESVHFTINADGAVAGLPLRGAEGDLTRAGNARGKARVQQAGSVAELDFVLVDQDIYVKGPTGGYQRFPAGLAATLYDPSAILDPERGVAKLLSEASGPRTEAEEEVAGTKSYRVAATAPKDALSGLLPGMTEDVPGTLWVDAGSKRLVQARFDVPGADGGNKVPVTVAFSDFGKQVDIRPPA
;
A
#
# COMPACT_ATOMS: atom_id res chain seq x y z
N MET A 1 -29.43 -44.15 41.21
CA MET A 1 -29.27 -45.51 41.74
C MET A 1 -27.80 -45.88 41.63
N ALA A 2 -27.12 -46.02 42.77
CA ALA A 2 -25.85 -46.77 42.89
C ALA A 2 -26.14 -48.28 42.69
N PRO A 3 -25.19 -49.23 42.81
CA PRO A 3 -23.74 -49.14 43.11
C PRO A 3 -22.90 -50.11 42.22
N ALA A 4 -21.58 -50.24 42.45
CA ALA A 4 -20.93 -51.54 42.69
C ALA A 4 -19.40 -51.45 42.82
N THR A 5 -18.96 -51.78 44.02
CA THR A 5 -17.61 -52.09 44.52
C THR A 5 -17.06 -53.43 44.04
N ALA A 6 -15.73 -53.58 43.90
CA ALA A 6 -14.93 -54.77 44.30
C ALA A 6 -13.42 -54.43 44.15
N ARG A 7 -12.58 -54.45 45.21
CA ARG A 7 -11.80 -55.60 45.74
C ARG A 7 -11.13 -56.43 44.62
N GLY A 8 -9.85 -56.74 44.57
CA GLY A 8 -8.75 -56.77 45.54
C GLY A 8 -7.85 -58.00 45.22
N TYR A 9 -6.61 -58.00 45.72
CA TYR A 9 -5.65 -59.12 45.84
C TYR A 9 -4.81 -59.57 44.63
N GLY A 10 -3.49 -59.75 44.86
CA GLY A 10 -2.70 -60.73 44.09
C GLY A 10 -1.17 -60.57 44.03
N ARG A 11 -0.48 -60.80 45.15
CA ARG A 11 0.95 -61.18 45.36
C ARG A 11 1.83 -61.59 44.16
N ARG A 12 3.13 -61.21 44.21
CA ARG A 12 4.37 -62.05 44.24
C ARG A 12 5.59 -61.12 44.07
N ALA A 13 6.45 -60.87 45.07
CA ALA A 13 7.49 -61.70 45.70
C ALA A 13 8.75 -61.96 44.84
N ARG A 14 9.93 -61.82 45.49
CA ARG A 14 11.34 -62.03 45.07
C ARG A 14 12.03 -60.72 44.63
N GLY A 15 12.97 -60.11 45.35
CA GLY A 15 13.86 -60.55 46.40
C GLY A 15 15.27 -60.75 45.85
N TRP A 16 16.17 -59.79 46.06
CA TRP A 16 17.61 -60.04 46.24
C TRP A 16 18.33 -58.80 46.81
N LEU A 17 18.92 -58.96 48.01
CA LEU A 17 19.97 -58.13 48.61
C LEU A 17 21.30 -58.89 48.42
N PRO A 18 22.46 -58.22 48.28
CA PRO A 18 23.35 -57.96 49.44
C PRO A 18 23.96 -56.52 49.41
N THR A 19 23.99 -55.73 50.48
CA THR A 19 24.87 -55.69 51.68
C THR A 19 26.28 -55.09 51.52
N ILE A 20 26.55 -54.09 52.37
CA ILE A 20 27.78 -53.75 53.13
C ILE A 20 28.74 -52.67 52.58
N GLY A 21 28.94 -51.67 53.44
CA GLY A 21 30.04 -50.68 53.45
C GLY A 21 29.62 -49.40 54.18
N GLY A 22 29.52 -49.40 55.53
CA GLY A 22 30.55 -48.79 56.40
C GLY A 22 30.42 -47.26 56.44
N MET A 23 29.65 -46.68 57.37
CA MET A 23 30.13 -46.14 58.65
C MET A 23 31.11 -44.96 58.49
N ILE A 24 30.68 -43.75 58.87
CA ILE A 24 31.34 -42.88 59.87
C ILE A 24 30.58 -41.55 59.94
N LEU A 25 30.02 -41.31 61.13
CA LEU A 25 29.47 -40.06 61.61
C LEU A 25 30.64 -39.13 61.98
N ARG A 26 30.77 -37.95 61.35
CA ARG A 26 31.54 -36.84 61.93
C ARG A 26 30.84 -35.50 61.69
N CYS A 27 30.48 -34.90 62.81
CA CYS A 27 29.93 -33.57 62.94
C CYS A 27 30.86 -32.50 62.36
N ALA A 28 30.19 -31.44 61.92
CA ALA A 28 30.57 -30.04 62.11
C ALA A 28 31.18 -29.29 60.91
N ARG A 29 30.46 -28.19 60.62
CA ARG A 29 30.90 -26.87 60.15
C ARG A 29 30.69 -26.54 58.68
N LEU A 30 29.76 -25.58 58.51
CA LEU A 30 29.81 -24.41 57.64
C LEU A 30 29.96 -24.61 56.13
N GLY A 31 28.92 -24.17 55.40
CA GLY A 31 29.15 -23.50 54.13
C GLY A 31 28.14 -23.83 53.03
N ALA A 32 27.55 -22.77 52.49
CA ALA A 32 26.88 -22.67 51.19
C ALA A 32 25.44 -23.19 51.08
N LEU A 33 24.54 -22.21 51.16
CA LEU A 33 23.18 -22.15 50.63
C LEU A 33 23.15 -22.59 49.15
N VAL A 34 22.46 -23.68 48.83
CA VAL A 34 22.09 -24.03 47.44
C VAL A 34 20.56 -23.99 47.34
N LEU A 35 20.06 -22.87 46.82
CA LEU A 35 18.66 -22.70 46.43
C LEU A 35 18.43 -23.51 45.15
N LEU A 36 17.59 -24.54 45.28
CA LEU A 36 17.10 -25.36 44.18
C LEU A 36 16.07 -24.51 43.39
N ALA A 37 16.49 -23.87 42.30
CA ALA A 37 15.58 -23.21 41.37
C ALA A 37 14.96 -24.25 40.43
N THR A 38 13.68 -24.54 40.62
CA THR A 38 12.85 -25.27 39.65
C THR A 38 12.65 -24.40 38.41
N LEU A 39 13.31 -24.73 37.30
CA LEU A 39 13.00 -24.15 35.99
C LEU A 39 11.61 -24.60 35.56
N VAL A 40 10.65 -23.69 35.60
CA VAL A 40 9.42 -23.78 34.82
C VAL A 40 9.82 -23.55 33.37
N ALA A 41 9.70 -24.58 32.53
CA ALA A 41 9.76 -24.44 31.08
C ALA A 41 8.52 -23.65 30.63
N GLY A 42 8.63 -22.32 30.65
CA GLY A 42 7.71 -21.44 29.95
C GLY A 42 8.05 -21.51 28.47
N CYS A 43 7.14 -22.04 27.67
CA CYS A 43 7.17 -21.89 26.22
C CYS A 43 7.17 -20.38 25.91
N THR A 44 8.33 -19.86 25.52
CA THR A 44 8.41 -18.54 24.89
C THR A 44 7.97 -18.74 23.45
N ASP A 45 6.68 -18.55 23.18
CA ASP A 45 6.29 -18.15 21.84
C ASP A 45 7.01 -16.82 21.57
N ASP A 46 8.01 -16.86 20.70
CA ASP A 46 8.74 -15.71 20.19
C ASP A 46 7.77 -14.77 19.45
N ALA A 47 6.97 -14.03 20.22
CA ALA A 47 6.28 -12.85 19.75
C ALA A 47 7.37 -11.80 19.46
N LYS A 48 7.82 -11.77 18.20
CA LYS A 48 8.55 -10.62 17.65
C LYS A 48 7.86 -9.35 18.15
N PRO A 49 8.61 -8.38 18.73
CA PRO A 49 8.01 -7.10 19.10
C PRO A 49 7.28 -6.56 17.87
N ALA A 50 5.99 -6.30 18.00
CA ALA A 50 5.24 -5.61 16.96
C ALA A 50 5.97 -4.29 16.70
N GLN A 51 6.63 -4.19 15.55
CA GLN A 51 7.32 -2.98 15.16
C GLN A 51 6.28 -1.86 15.16
N SER A 52 6.49 -0.85 16.00
CA SER A 52 5.57 0.28 16.08
C SER A 52 5.45 0.93 14.71
N LEU A 53 4.23 1.03 14.20
CA LEU A 53 3.97 1.69 12.92
C LEU A 53 4.41 3.16 12.99
N PRO A 54 4.94 3.74 11.91
CA PRO A 54 5.34 5.14 11.87
C PRO A 54 4.12 6.07 12.01
N ASP A 55 4.37 7.30 12.48
CA ASP A 55 3.36 8.37 12.49
C ASP A 55 2.87 8.65 11.07
N GLY A 56 1.55 8.65 10.87
CA GLY A 56 0.95 8.83 9.54
C GLY A 56 1.20 10.22 8.96
N GLY A 57 1.16 11.27 9.79
CA GLY A 57 1.38 12.65 9.34
C GLY A 57 2.81 12.88 8.88
N GLU A 58 3.79 12.39 9.63
CA GLU A 58 5.19 12.42 9.23
C GLU A 58 5.45 11.58 7.98
N LEU A 59 4.86 10.39 7.91
CA LEU A 59 5.00 9.51 6.74
C LEU A 59 4.47 10.18 5.46
N LEU A 60 3.30 10.83 5.49
CA LEU A 60 2.78 11.54 4.32
C LEU A 60 3.60 12.80 3.97
N ARG A 61 4.15 13.53 4.96
CA ARG A 61 5.07 14.65 4.68
C ARG A 61 6.34 14.18 3.98
N GLN A 62 6.95 13.11 4.47
CA GLN A 62 8.12 12.49 3.83
C GLN A 62 7.77 12.00 2.42
N SER A 63 6.58 11.43 2.26
CA SER A 63 6.12 10.98 0.95
C SER A 63 5.90 12.12 -0.03
N ALA A 64 5.30 13.22 0.41
CA ALA A 64 5.19 14.43 -0.40
C ALA A 64 6.56 14.94 -0.85
N ALA A 65 7.55 14.99 0.05
CA ALA A 65 8.92 15.40 -0.30
C ALA A 65 9.58 14.44 -1.30
N ALA A 66 9.44 13.13 -1.11
CA ALA A 66 9.96 12.12 -2.03
C ALA A 66 9.32 12.26 -3.42
N MET A 67 7.99 12.38 -3.50
CA MET A 67 7.27 12.57 -4.76
C MET A 67 7.64 13.88 -5.46
N ARG A 68 7.92 14.97 -4.71
CA ARG A 68 8.45 16.23 -5.26
C ARG A 68 9.83 16.11 -5.90
N SER A 69 10.53 14.98 -5.77
CA SER A 69 11.82 14.73 -6.43
C SER A 69 11.75 13.71 -7.59
N VAL A 70 10.56 13.19 -7.90
CA VAL A 70 10.38 12.22 -8.99
C VAL A 70 10.51 12.92 -10.35
N GLU A 71 11.50 12.52 -11.15
CA GLU A 71 11.72 13.06 -12.50
C GLU A 71 10.92 12.33 -13.57
N SER A 72 10.63 11.05 -13.36
CA SER A 72 9.82 10.23 -14.26
C SER A 72 9.20 9.06 -13.50
N VAL A 73 8.09 8.55 -14.02
CA VAL A 73 7.36 7.43 -13.43
C VAL A 73 6.58 6.68 -14.50
N HIS A 74 6.40 5.38 -14.30
CA HIS A 74 5.32 4.65 -14.96
C HIS A 74 4.08 4.68 -14.05
N PHE A 75 2.93 5.05 -14.59
CA PHE A 75 1.69 5.12 -13.83
C PHE A 75 0.65 4.16 -14.42
N THR A 76 -0.23 3.66 -13.56
CA THR A 76 -1.46 2.99 -13.95
C THR A 76 -2.64 3.59 -13.19
N ILE A 77 -3.79 3.69 -13.85
CA ILE A 77 -5.06 4.18 -13.32
C ILE A 77 -6.13 3.16 -13.70
N ASN A 78 -6.93 2.74 -12.73
CA ASN A 78 -8.07 1.88 -12.96
C ASN A 78 -9.28 2.39 -12.17
N ALA A 79 -10.36 2.69 -12.88
CA ALA A 79 -11.65 3.06 -12.31
C ALA A 79 -12.64 1.89 -12.44
N ASP A 80 -13.11 1.39 -11.30
CA ASP A 80 -14.08 0.29 -11.24
C ASP A 80 -15.52 0.79 -11.43
N GLY A 81 -15.74 1.54 -12.50
CA GLY A 81 -17.00 2.22 -12.79
C GLY A 81 -16.82 3.47 -13.65
N ALA A 82 -17.92 4.16 -13.92
CA ALA A 82 -17.91 5.44 -14.61
C ALA A 82 -17.75 6.58 -13.59
N VAL A 83 -16.68 7.36 -13.69
CA VAL A 83 -16.41 8.50 -12.81
C VAL A 83 -17.22 9.72 -13.27
N ALA A 84 -17.75 10.49 -12.33
CA ALA A 84 -18.51 11.71 -12.64
C ALA A 84 -17.64 12.73 -13.39
N GLY A 85 -18.13 13.25 -14.53
CA GLY A 85 -17.44 14.28 -15.30
C GLY A 85 -16.17 13.81 -16.04
N LEU A 86 -15.86 12.51 -16.01
CA LEU A 86 -14.65 11.97 -16.61
C LEU A 86 -14.95 10.65 -17.35
N PRO A 87 -14.86 10.60 -18.69
CA PRO A 87 -15.14 9.37 -19.45
C PRO A 87 -14.00 8.33 -19.34
N LEU A 88 -13.04 8.50 -18.44
CA LEU A 88 -11.89 7.61 -18.28
C LEU A 88 -12.25 6.38 -17.42
N ARG A 89 -11.98 5.18 -17.94
CA ARG A 89 -12.06 3.90 -17.21
C ARG A 89 -10.70 3.43 -16.70
N GLY A 90 -9.63 3.89 -17.32
CA GLY A 90 -8.28 3.66 -16.86
C GLY A 90 -7.26 4.22 -17.83
N ALA A 91 -6.01 4.29 -17.40
CA ALA A 91 -4.90 4.70 -18.23
C ALA A 91 -3.61 4.06 -17.72
N GLU A 92 -2.64 3.89 -18.60
CA GLU A 92 -1.29 3.50 -18.22
C GLU A 92 -0.29 4.21 -19.11
N GLY A 93 0.88 4.53 -18.59
CA GLY A 93 1.87 5.25 -19.38
C GLY A 93 3.11 5.66 -18.61
N ASP A 94 4.06 6.18 -19.37
CA ASP A 94 5.24 6.84 -18.82
C ASP A 94 4.96 8.35 -18.74
N LEU A 95 5.37 8.98 -17.66
CA LEU A 95 5.24 10.42 -17.43
C LEU A 95 6.57 10.98 -16.91
N THR A 96 6.90 12.19 -17.35
CA THR A 96 8.07 12.95 -16.91
C THR A 96 7.65 14.20 -16.15
N ARG A 97 8.54 14.73 -15.31
CA ARG A 97 8.35 15.99 -14.58
C ARG A 97 8.11 17.19 -15.50
N ALA A 98 8.69 17.17 -16.70
CA ALA A 98 8.46 18.20 -17.71
C ALA A 98 7.02 18.22 -18.25
N GLY A 99 6.19 17.25 -17.86
CA GLY A 99 4.81 17.11 -18.30
C GLY A 99 4.66 16.30 -19.59
N ASN A 100 5.75 15.78 -20.16
CA ASN A 100 5.66 14.87 -21.30
C ASN A 100 5.17 13.51 -20.82
N ALA A 101 4.21 12.94 -21.55
CA ALA A 101 3.60 11.66 -21.22
C ALA A 101 3.33 10.84 -22.48
N ARG A 102 3.35 9.51 -22.37
CA ARG A 102 2.88 8.61 -23.43
C ARG A 102 2.26 7.37 -22.84
N GLY A 103 1.27 6.82 -23.52
CA GLY A 103 0.65 5.60 -23.04
C GLY A 103 -0.68 5.29 -23.69
N LYS A 104 -1.51 4.57 -22.95
CA LYS A 104 -2.84 4.11 -23.36
C LYS A 104 -3.89 4.61 -22.39
N ALA A 105 -5.04 4.99 -22.93
CA ALA A 105 -6.21 5.36 -22.15
C ALA A 105 -7.41 4.51 -22.59
N ARG A 106 -8.15 4.00 -21.61
CA ARG A 106 -9.44 3.32 -21.81
C ARG A 106 -10.54 4.32 -21.51
N VAL A 107 -11.28 4.72 -22.53
CA VAL A 107 -12.31 5.75 -22.45
C VAL A 107 -13.67 5.17 -22.79
N GLN A 108 -14.68 5.50 -21.98
CA GLN A 108 -16.07 5.17 -22.23
C GLN A 108 -16.64 6.13 -23.29
N GLN A 109 -17.08 5.59 -24.43
CA GLN A 109 -17.69 6.33 -25.51
C GLN A 109 -18.91 5.56 -26.07
N ALA A 110 -20.05 6.23 -26.19
CA ALA A 110 -21.27 5.66 -26.77
C ALA A 110 -21.66 4.26 -26.23
N GLY A 111 -21.50 4.05 -24.91
CA GLY A 111 -21.82 2.78 -24.25
C GLY A 111 -20.76 1.68 -24.38
N SER A 112 -19.66 1.91 -25.10
CA SER A 112 -18.53 0.97 -25.22
C SER A 112 -17.23 1.58 -24.67
N VAL A 113 -16.25 0.74 -24.32
CA VAL A 113 -14.91 1.19 -23.92
C VAL A 113 -13.98 1.12 -25.13
N ALA A 114 -13.42 2.26 -25.51
CA ALA A 114 -12.39 2.36 -26.54
C ALA A 114 -11.01 2.52 -25.89
N GLU A 115 -10.00 1.88 -26.48
CA GLU A 115 -8.60 2.12 -26.15
C GLU A 115 -8.01 3.14 -27.12
N LEU A 116 -7.30 4.14 -26.56
CA LEU A 116 -6.64 5.20 -27.29
C LEU A 116 -5.16 5.20 -26.91
N ASP A 117 -4.26 5.29 -27.89
CA ASP A 117 -2.86 5.65 -27.61
C ASP A 117 -2.76 7.18 -27.53
N PHE A 118 -1.97 7.69 -26.59
CA PHE A 118 -1.71 9.12 -26.47
C PHE A 118 -0.21 9.42 -26.34
N VAL A 119 0.18 10.60 -26.82
CA VAL A 119 1.49 11.21 -26.58
C VAL A 119 1.26 12.69 -26.28
N LEU A 120 1.68 13.14 -25.10
CA LEU A 120 1.70 14.55 -24.69
C LEU A 120 3.16 15.03 -24.73
N VAL A 121 3.45 16.00 -25.59
CA VAL A 121 4.79 16.56 -25.77
C VAL A 121 4.68 17.97 -26.34
N ASP A 122 5.52 18.89 -25.89
CA ASP A 122 5.59 20.28 -26.39
C ASP A 122 4.24 21.03 -26.40
N GLN A 123 3.40 20.78 -25.38
CA GLN A 123 2.04 21.34 -25.26
C GLN A 123 1.06 20.91 -26.36
N ASP A 124 1.36 19.85 -27.08
CA ASP A 124 0.45 19.16 -27.99
C ASP A 124 0.11 17.77 -27.44
N ILE A 125 -1.13 17.35 -27.64
CA ILE A 125 -1.54 15.95 -27.44
C ILE A 125 -1.79 15.30 -28.79
N TYR A 126 -1.18 14.14 -28.99
CA TYR A 126 -1.38 13.29 -30.14
C TYR A 126 -2.19 12.09 -29.68
N VAL A 127 -3.36 11.88 -30.26
CA VAL A 127 -4.25 10.77 -29.90
C VAL A 127 -4.44 9.88 -31.11
N LYS A 128 -4.35 8.57 -30.92
CA LYS A 128 -4.63 7.56 -31.94
C LYS A 128 -5.73 6.64 -31.41
N GLY A 129 -6.86 6.63 -32.12
CA GLY A 129 -7.96 5.72 -31.83
C GLY A 129 -7.74 4.30 -32.38
N PRO A 130 -8.74 3.41 -32.23
CA PRO A 130 -8.68 2.04 -32.75
C PRO A 130 -8.53 1.96 -34.27
N THR A 131 -8.91 3.03 -34.97
CA THR A 131 -8.78 3.15 -36.43
C THR A 131 -8.04 4.44 -36.78
N GLY A 132 -7.23 4.40 -37.85
CA GLY A 132 -6.47 5.56 -38.33
C GLY A 132 -5.10 5.76 -37.67
N GLY A 133 -4.53 6.94 -37.89
CA GLY A 133 -3.24 7.39 -37.34
C GLY A 133 -3.39 8.40 -36.21
N TYR A 134 -2.27 8.96 -35.76
CA TYR A 134 -2.28 10.01 -34.74
C TYR A 134 -2.92 11.29 -35.26
N GLN A 135 -3.76 11.88 -34.43
CA GLN A 135 -4.34 13.20 -34.64
C GLN A 135 -3.78 14.15 -33.59
N ARG A 136 -3.35 15.34 -34.03
CA ARG A 136 -2.78 16.37 -33.16
C ARG A 136 -3.87 17.30 -32.66
N PHE A 137 -3.90 17.54 -31.36
CA PHE A 137 -4.75 18.54 -30.72
C PHE A 137 -3.89 19.42 -29.79
N PRO A 138 -4.26 20.69 -29.58
CA PRO A 138 -3.62 21.50 -28.55
C PRO A 138 -3.82 20.87 -27.16
N ALA A 139 -2.80 20.90 -26.29
CA ALA A 139 -2.92 20.31 -24.93
C ALA A 139 -4.03 20.95 -24.08
N GLY A 140 -4.43 22.20 -24.37
CA GLY A 140 -5.61 22.81 -23.75
C GLY A 140 -6.90 22.02 -23.96
N LEU A 141 -7.00 21.24 -25.05
CA LEU A 141 -8.10 20.31 -25.26
C LEU A 141 -7.96 19.06 -24.37
N ALA A 142 -6.74 18.58 -24.12
CA ALA A 142 -6.50 17.50 -23.15
C ALA A 142 -6.98 17.91 -21.75
N ALA A 143 -6.76 19.16 -21.33
CA ALA A 143 -7.25 19.68 -20.05
C ALA A 143 -8.79 19.66 -19.92
N THR A 144 -9.53 19.57 -21.03
CA THR A 144 -10.99 19.39 -21.00
C THR A 144 -11.43 17.94 -20.74
N LEU A 145 -10.52 16.98 -20.94
CA LEU A 145 -10.75 15.56 -20.69
C LEU A 145 -9.97 15.07 -19.48
N TYR A 146 -8.63 15.09 -19.55
CA TYR A 146 -7.69 14.75 -18.48
C TYR A 146 -6.27 15.17 -18.87
N ASP A 147 -5.54 15.84 -17.97
CA ASP A 147 -4.14 16.23 -18.16
C ASP A 147 -3.21 15.34 -17.29
N PRO A 148 -2.51 14.35 -17.88
CA PRO A 148 -1.63 13.47 -17.11
C PRO A 148 -0.41 14.20 -16.53
N SER A 149 -0.03 15.38 -17.06
CA SER A 149 1.10 16.15 -16.51
C SER A 149 0.86 16.60 -15.07
N ALA A 150 -0.41 16.76 -14.68
CA ALA A 150 -0.80 17.14 -13.34
C ALA A 150 -0.36 16.13 -12.27
N ILE A 151 -0.18 14.85 -12.62
CA ILE A 151 0.17 13.79 -11.65
C ILE A 151 1.48 14.09 -10.93
N LEU A 152 2.54 14.46 -11.66
CA LEU A 152 3.86 14.79 -11.11
C LEU A 152 4.07 16.29 -10.86
N ASP A 153 3.08 17.12 -11.16
CA ASP A 153 3.13 18.55 -10.88
C ASP A 153 3.29 18.79 -9.36
N PRO A 154 4.30 19.54 -8.91
CA PRO A 154 4.58 19.72 -7.49
C PRO A 154 3.53 20.56 -6.75
N GLU A 155 2.75 21.36 -7.47
CA GLU A 155 1.78 22.33 -6.95
C GLU A 155 0.33 21.88 -7.17
N ARG A 156 0.06 20.93 -8.06
CA ARG A 156 -1.31 20.45 -8.33
C ARG A 156 -1.45 18.93 -8.23
N GLY A 157 -0.32 18.22 -8.16
CA GLY A 157 -0.28 16.77 -8.27
C GLY A 157 -0.29 16.01 -6.95
N VAL A 158 0.20 14.77 -7.01
CA VAL A 158 0.22 13.84 -5.86
C VAL A 158 1.01 14.38 -4.68
N ALA A 159 2.04 15.19 -4.92
CA ALA A 159 2.81 15.83 -3.86
C ALA A 159 1.96 16.79 -3.02
N LYS A 160 1.10 17.59 -3.66
CA LYS A 160 0.17 18.50 -2.95
C LYS A 160 -0.86 17.69 -2.17
N LEU A 161 -1.46 16.68 -2.81
CA LEU A 161 -2.43 15.80 -2.17
C LEU A 161 -1.86 15.16 -0.90
N LEU A 162 -0.64 14.63 -0.94
CA LEU A 162 0.02 14.02 0.21
C LEU A 162 0.27 15.03 1.33
N SER A 163 0.63 16.28 1.00
CA SER A 163 0.88 17.32 2.00
C SER A 163 -0.37 17.92 2.64
N GLU A 164 -1.51 17.87 1.94
CA GLU A 164 -2.78 18.47 2.41
C GLU A 164 -3.77 17.42 2.93
N ALA A 165 -3.48 16.13 2.77
CA ALA A 165 -4.31 15.05 3.30
C ALA A 165 -4.50 15.18 4.82
N SER A 166 -5.74 14.98 5.27
CA SER A 166 -6.14 15.11 6.67
C SER A 166 -6.37 13.76 7.33
N GLY A 167 -6.26 13.72 8.66
CA GLY A 167 -6.43 12.51 9.46
C GLY A 167 -5.53 11.32 9.10
N PRO A 168 -4.24 11.50 8.71
CA PRO A 168 -3.42 10.39 8.27
C PRO A 168 -3.14 9.41 9.42
N ARG A 169 -3.41 8.13 9.18
CA ARG A 169 -3.19 7.05 10.14
C ARG A 169 -2.54 5.86 9.44
N THR A 170 -1.33 5.52 9.87
CA THR A 170 -0.68 4.27 9.44
C THR A 170 -1.40 3.09 10.09
N GLU A 171 -1.88 2.16 9.27
CA GLU A 171 -2.69 1.03 9.72
C GLU A 171 -1.92 -0.30 9.73
N ALA A 172 -1.05 -0.49 8.75
CA ALA A 172 -0.32 -1.74 8.57
C ALA A 172 0.95 -1.52 7.74
N GLU A 173 1.86 -2.49 7.82
CA GLU A 173 2.95 -2.69 6.87
C GLU A 173 2.62 -3.94 6.04
N GLU A 174 2.56 -3.80 4.72
CA GLU A 174 2.17 -4.87 3.80
C GLU A 174 2.90 -4.74 2.46
N GLU A 175 2.89 -5.80 1.66
CA GLU A 175 3.50 -5.78 0.33
C GLU A 175 2.45 -5.41 -0.73
N VAL A 176 2.73 -4.42 -1.55
CA VAL A 176 1.89 -4.01 -2.68
C VAL A 176 2.75 -3.92 -3.93
N ALA A 177 2.35 -4.65 -4.98
CA ALA A 177 3.08 -4.72 -6.26
C ALA A 177 4.58 -5.06 -6.08
N GLY A 178 4.90 -6.01 -5.19
CA GLY A 178 6.29 -6.40 -4.90
C GLY A 178 7.07 -5.40 -4.04
N THR A 179 6.41 -4.36 -3.52
CA THR A 179 7.04 -3.29 -2.74
C THR A 179 6.52 -3.28 -1.30
N LYS A 180 7.43 -3.42 -0.34
CA LYS A 180 7.13 -3.31 1.09
C LYS A 180 6.68 -1.89 1.43
N SER A 181 5.44 -1.74 1.87
CA SER A 181 4.78 -0.45 1.99
C SER A 181 4.00 -0.29 3.29
N TYR A 182 3.90 0.94 3.77
CA TYR A 182 2.98 1.32 4.83
C TYR A 182 1.63 1.67 4.23
N ARG A 183 0.57 1.01 4.70
CA ARG A 183 -0.81 1.36 4.38
C ARG A 183 -1.27 2.48 5.29
N VAL A 184 -1.68 3.60 4.72
CA VAL A 184 -2.08 4.82 5.42
C VAL A 184 -3.50 5.20 5.01
N ALA A 185 -4.42 5.21 5.97
CA ALA A 185 -5.74 5.82 5.78
C ALA A 185 -5.61 7.35 5.89
N ALA A 186 -6.22 8.09 4.98
CA ALA A 186 -6.27 9.55 5.02
C ALA A 186 -7.45 10.09 4.22
N THR A 187 -7.82 11.34 4.44
CA THR A 187 -8.84 12.05 3.65
C THR A 187 -8.16 13.06 2.75
N ALA A 188 -8.32 12.89 1.44
CA ALA A 188 -7.81 13.84 0.46
C ALA A 188 -8.80 15.02 0.31
N PRO A 189 -8.34 16.27 0.50
CA PRO A 189 -9.21 17.42 0.40
C PRO A 189 -9.65 17.66 -1.04
N LYS A 190 -10.88 18.14 -1.21
CA LYS A 190 -11.49 18.46 -2.51
C LYS A 190 -10.60 19.31 -3.38
N ASP A 191 -9.98 20.36 -2.81
CA ASP A 191 -9.14 21.31 -3.55
C ASP A 191 -7.83 20.66 -4.04
N ALA A 192 -7.26 19.68 -3.33
CA ALA A 192 -6.12 18.91 -3.82
C ALA A 192 -6.54 17.93 -4.91
N LEU A 193 -7.65 17.19 -4.70
CA LEU A 193 -8.16 16.25 -5.68
C LEU A 193 -8.60 16.93 -6.97
N SER A 194 -9.15 18.14 -6.91
CA SER A 194 -9.56 18.91 -8.09
C SER A 194 -8.40 19.25 -9.04
N GLY A 195 -7.16 19.22 -8.56
CA GLY A 195 -5.96 19.37 -9.39
C GLY A 195 -5.62 18.12 -10.20
N LEU A 196 -6.11 16.95 -9.78
CA LEU A 196 -5.81 15.64 -10.38
C LEU A 196 -7.01 15.04 -11.11
N LEU A 197 -8.23 15.27 -10.61
CA LEU A 197 -9.46 14.71 -11.13
C LEU A 197 -10.49 15.85 -11.29
N PRO A 198 -11.03 16.08 -12.50
CA PRO A 198 -12.08 17.06 -12.69
C PRO A 198 -13.37 16.62 -11.98
N GLY A 199 -14.20 17.59 -11.59
CA GLY A 199 -15.56 17.32 -11.07
C GLY A 199 -15.64 16.93 -9.59
N MET A 200 -14.60 17.19 -8.80
CA MET A 200 -14.62 16.90 -7.36
C MET A 200 -15.44 17.93 -6.59
N THR A 201 -16.38 17.44 -5.77
CA THR A 201 -17.33 18.27 -5.02
C THR A 201 -17.19 18.19 -3.50
N GLU A 202 -16.43 17.22 -3.00
CA GLU A 202 -16.26 16.91 -1.58
C GLU A 202 -14.87 16.32 -1.29
N ASP A 203 -14.51 16.28 -0.01
CA ASP A 203 -13.32 15.57 0.46
C ASP A 203 -13.54 14.06 0.36
N VAL A 204 -12.50 13.31 -0.02
CA VAL A 204 -12.63 11.88 -0.31
C VAL A 204 -11.73 11.07 0.61
N PRO A 205 -12.28 10.16 1.45
CA PRO A 205 -11.47 9.22 2.19
C PRO A 205 -10.78 8.24 1.23
N GLY A 206 -9.56 7.86 1.55
CA GLY A 206 -8.78 6.96 0.72
C GLY A 206 -7.71 6.22 1.49
N THR A 207 -7.03 5.35 0.75
CA THR A 207 -5.92 4.56 1.25
C THR A 207 -4.70 4.84 0.38
N LEU A 208 -3.57 5.10 1.03
CA LEU A 208 -2.30 5.40 0.42
C LEU A 208 -1.31 4.32 0.82
N TRP A 209 -0.47 3.89 -0.11
CA TRP A 209 0.63 2.96 0.14
C TRP A 209 1.95 3.67 -0.11
N VAL A 210 2.73 3.83 0.96
CA VAL A 210 4.00 4.52 0.93
C VAL A 210 5.14 3.51 1.10
N ASP A 211 6.07 3.49 0.15
CA ASP A 211 7.25 2.61 0.20
C ASP A 211 8.01 2.78 1.52
N ALA A 212 8.28 1.67 2.21
CA ALA A 212 8.89 1.68 3.53
C ALA A 212 10.36 2.15 3.52
N GLY A 213 11.06 2.02 2.39
CA GLY A 213 12.41 2.53 2.15
C GLY A 213 12.40 3.96 1.61
N SER A 214 12.06 4.13 0.34
CA SER A 214 12.17 5.38 -0.42
C SER A 214 11.13 6.44 -0.06
N LYS A 215 10.10 6.08 0.71
CA LYS A 215 8.96 6.95 1.06
C LYS A 215 8.14 7.42 -0.13
N ARG A 216 8.32 6.86 -1.32
CA ARG A 216 7.49 7.24 -2.48
C ARG A 216 6.09 6.65 -2.34
N LEU A 217 5.09 7.36 -2.85
CA LEU A 217 3.74 6.82 -2.97
C LEU A 217 3.76 5.78 -4.10
N VAL A 218 3.46 4.52 -3.78
CA VAL A 218 3.45 3.43 -4.77
C VAL A 218 2.04 3.10 -5.26
N GLN A 219 1.02 3.35 -4.44
CA GLN A 219 -0.38 3.18 -4.80
C GLN A 219 -1.27 4.12 -3.99
N ALA A 220 -2.36 4.57 -4.59
CA ALA A 220 -3.45 5.26 -3.93
C ALA A 220 -4.78 4.67 -4.38
N ARG A 221 -5.76 4.61 -3.48
CA ARG A 221 -7.14 4.22 -3.77
C ARG A 221 -8.11 5.20 -3.15
N PHE A 222 -9.03 5.72 -3.95
CA PHE A 222 -10.08 6.64 -3.53
C PHE A 222 -11.44 6.21 -4.05
N ASP A 223 -12.48 6.41 -3.27
CA ASP A 223 -13.85 6.16 -3.67
C ASP A 223 -14.49 7.49 -4.14
N VAL A 224 -14.34 7.80 -5.43
CA VAL A 224 -14.73 9.09 -6.01
C VAL A 224 -16.20 9.10 -6.44
N PRO A 225 -16.84 10.28 -6.63
CA PRO A 225 -18.20 10.32 -7.15
C PRO A 225 -18.35 9.61 -8.50
N GLY A 226 -19.32 8.71 -8.60
CA GLY A 226 -19.70 8.03 -9.84
C GLY A 226 -20.64 8.88 -10.71
N ALA A 227 -20.66 8.59 -12.01
CA ALA A 227 -21.48 9.31 -12.99
C ALA A 227 -23.00 9.27 -12.70
N ASP A 228 -23.46 8.24 -11.98
CA ASP A 228 -24.87 8.02 -11.65
C ASP A 228 -25.32 8.84 -10.42
N GLY A 229 -24.46 9.68 -9.84
CA GLY A 229 -24.78 10.64 -8.77
C GLY A 229 -25.04 10.06 -7.38
N GLY A 230 -25.26 8.74 -7.25
CA GLY A 230 -25.52 8.07 -5.97
C GLY A 230 -24.41 7.13 -5.48
N ASN A 231 -23.61 6.55 -6.39
CA ASN A 231 -22.60 5.55 -6.05
C ASN A 231 -21.19 6.14 -6.07
N LYS A 232 -20.32 5.65 -5.20
CA LYS A 232 -18.88 5.91 -5.29
C LYS A 232 -18.22 4.88 -6.21
N VAL A 233 -17.25 5.32 -6.98
CA VAL A 233 -16.45 4.51 -7.89
C VAL A 233 -15.04 4.40 -7.33
N PRO A 234 -14.56 3.18 -7.04
CA PRO A 234 -13.19 3.01 -6.63
C PRO A 234 -12.23 3.30 -7.78
N VAL A 235 -11.31 4.24 -7.55
CA VAL A 235 -10.21 4.57 -8.46
C VAL A 235 -8.92 4.19 -7.77
N THR A 236 -8.14 3.32 -8.42
CA THR A 236 -6.81 2.92 -7.99
C THR A 236 -5.78 3.50 -8.92
N VAL A 237 -4.76 4.17 -8.37
CA VAL A 237 -3.61 4.71 -9.08
C VAL A 237 -2.37 4.05 -8.52
N ALA A 238 -1.49 3.52 -9.37
CA ALA A 238 -0.21 2.95 -8.96
C ALA A 238 0.95 3.56 -9.72
N PHE A 239 2.12 3.59 -9.06
CA PHE A 239 3.34 4.20 -9.54
C PHE A 239 4.50 3.21 -9.44
N SER A 240 5.24 3.05 -10.53
CA SER A 240 6.41 2.17 -10.63
C SER A 240 7.48 2.82 -11.54
N ASP A 241 8.60 2.12 -11.75
CA ASP A 241 9.68 2.56 -12.66
C ASP A 241 10.18 4.00 -12.41
N PHE A 242 10.20 4.43 -11.15
CA PHE A 242 10.62 5.78 -10.78
C PHE A 242 12.03 6.11 -11.28
N GLY A 243 12.18 7.23 -11.99
CA GLY A 243 13.46 7.71 -12.51
C GLY A 243 13.96 6.97 -13.76
N LYS A 244 13.14 6.10 -14.37
CA LYS A 244 13.42 5.48 -15.66
C LYS A 244 13.65 6.55 -16.72
N GLN A 245 14.68 6.40 -17.55
CA GLN A 245 14.87 7.28 -18.71
C GLN A 245 13.77 6.99 -19.73
N VAL A 246 13.00 8.02 -20.07
CA VAL A 246 11.93 7.94 -21.05
C VAL A 246 12.16 9.01 -22.10
N ASP A 247 12.25 8.58 -23.36
CA ASP A 247 12.31 9.47 -24.51
C ASP A 247 10.91 9.54 -25.13
N ILE A 248 10.28 10.70 -25.00
CA ILE A 248 8.92 10.97 -25.48
C ILE A 248 9.03 12.01 -26.59
N ARG A 249 8.63 11.63 -27.79
CA ARG A 249 8.72 12.44 -29.00
C ARG A 249 7.38 12.46 -29.71
N PRO A 250 7.07 13.50 -30.51
CA PRO A 250 5.93 13.48 -31.39
C PRO A 250 5.91 12.21 -32.25
N PRO A 251 4.73 11.60 -32.47
CA PRO A 251 4.61 10.49 -33.40
C PRO A 251 4.89 10.93 -34.85
N ALA A 252 5.33 9.97 -35.66
CA ALA A 252 5.60 10.16 -37.09
C ALA A 252 4.32 10.29 -37.93
#